data_AF-A0A656JX96-F1
#
_entry.id   AF-A0A656JX96-F1
#
_cell.length_a   1.000
_cell.length_b   1.000
_cell.length_c   1.000
_cell.angle_alpha   90.00
_cell.angle_beta   90.00
_cell.angle_gamma   90.00
#
_symmetry.space_group_name_H-M   'P 1'
#
loop_
_entity.id
_entity.type
_entity.pdbx_description
1 polymer ?
#
loop_
_entity_poly.entity_id
_entity_poly.type
_entity_poly.pdbx_seq_one_letter_code
_entity_poly.pdbx_strand_id
1 'polypeptide(L)' 'MDVRLPEVAEQLLLIERELRTLGWWDTTPPSEQALASQEPFSVDTLEFAQWLQWIFLPRMK' A
#
# COMPACT_ATOMS: atom_id res chain seq x y z
N MET A 1 -20.76 -9.38 -14.20
CA MET A 1 -19.58 -8.75 -13.58
C MET A 1 -19.98 -8.40 -12.16
N ASP A 2 -19.16 -8.71 -11.17
CA ASP A 2 -19.44 -8.35 -9.79
C ASP A 2 -19.34 -6.84 -9.63
N VAL A 3 -20.46 -6.19 -9.30
CA VAL A 3 -20.58 -4.73 -9.16
C VAL A 3 -19.65 -4.14 -8.09
N ARG A 4 -19.14 -4.99 -7.18
CA ARG A 4 -18.22 -4.61 -6.11
C ARG A 4 -16.79 -4.38 -6.61
N LEU A 5 -16.39 -4.99 -7.72
CA LEU A 5 -15.01 -4.89 -8.23
C LEU A 5 -14.64 -3.45 -8.64
N PRO A 6 -15.49 -2.71 -9.39
CA PRO A 6 -15.25 -1.29 -9.67
C PRO A 6 -15.18 -0.42 -8.40
N GLU A 7 -16.07 -0.65 -7.44
CA GLU A 7 -16.11 0.12 -6.18
C GLU A 7 -14.81 -0.07 -5.38
N VAL A 8 -14.32 -1.31 -5.28
CA VAL A 8 -13.05 -1.59 -4.60
C VAL A 8 -11.88 -0.93 -5.31
N ALA A 9 -11.84 -0.97 -6.66
CA ALA A 9 -10.79 -0.29 -7.42
C ALA A 9 -10.79 1.22 -7.18
N GLU A 10 -11.96 1.85 -7.06
CA GLU A 10 -12.08 3.26 -6.70
C GLU A 10 -11.52 3.54 -5.29
N GLN A 11 -11.81 2.68 -4.31
CA GLN A 11 -11.25 2.83 -2.96
C GLN A 11 -9.72 2.73 -2.93
N LEU A 12 -9.13 1.82 -3.72
CA LEU A 12 -7.67 1.70 -3.82
C LEU A 12 -7.03 2.96 -4.42
N LEU A 13 -7.69 3.59 -5.39
CA LEU A 13 -7.23 4.86 -5.96
C LEU A 13 -7.33 6.02 -4.96
N LEU A 14 -8.39 6.04 -4.14
CA LEU A 14 -8.54 7.04 -3.08
C LEU A 14 -7.43 6.92 -2.03
N ILE A 15 -7.06 5.70 -1.62
CA ILE A 15 -5.94 5.47 -0.69
C ILE A 15 -4.64 6.04 -1.26
N GLU A 16 -4.30 5.72 -2.52
CA GLU A 16 -3.10 6.24 -3.18
C GLU A 16 -3.10 7.78 -3.24
N ARG A 17 -4.24 8.38 -3.58
CA ARG A 17 -4.40 9.84 -3.64
C ARG A 17 -4.16 10.49 -2.27
N GLU A 18 -4.69 9.92 -1.20
CA GLU A 18 -4.51 10.46 0.15
C GLU A 18 -3.05 10.36 0.60
N LEU A 19 -2.38 9.23 0.34
CA LEU A 19 -0.94 9.09 0.63
C LEU A 19 -0.10 10.17 -0.07
N ARG A 20 -0.40 10.45 -1.35
CA ARG A 20 0.27 11.52 -2.11
C ARG A 20 -0.04 12.91 -1.54
N THR A 21 -1.29 13.15 -1.16
CA THR A 21 -1.74 14.46 -0.62
C THR A 21 -1.09 14.76 0.73
N LEU A 22 -0.91 13.74 1.56
CA LEU A 22 -0.22 13.83 2.85
C LEU A 22 1.31 13.89 2.71
N GLY A 23 1.85 13.67 1.51
CA GLY A 23 3.29 13.59 1.27
C GLY A 23 3.94 12.30 1.80
N TRP A 24 3.14 11.26 2.03
CA TRP A 24 3.59 9.94 2.51
C TRP A 24 3.86 8.96 1.36
N TRP A 25 3.70 9.42 0.13
CA TRP A 25 4.02 8.61 -1.05
C TRP A 25 5.52 8.67 -1.33
N ASP A 26 6.20 7.56 -1.08
CA ASP A 26 7.64 7.45 -1.25
C ASP A 26 8.01 7.23 -2.73
N THR A 27 9.06 7.89 -3.21
CA THR A 27 9.60 7.64 -4.56
C THR A 27 10.53 6.44 -4.63
N THR A 28 11.08 6.04 -3.48
CA THR A 28 12.08 4.98 -3.38
C THR A 28 11.49 3.83 -2.58
N PRO A 29 11.57 2.59 -3.08
CA PRO A 29 11.09 1.44 -2.34
C PRO A 29 11.96 1.16 -1.10
N PRO A 30 11.40 0.60 -0.02
CA PRO A 30 12.15 0.04 1.09
C PRO A 30 13.09 -1.09 0.62
N SER A 31 14.02 -1.49 1.48
CA SER A 31 14.90 -2.61 1.18
C SER A 31 14.12 -3.92 1.00
N GLU A 32 14.67 -4.84 0.22
CA GLU A 32 14.06 -6.17 0.03
C GLU A 32 13.89 -6.91 1.37
N GLN A 33 14.83 -6.72 2.31
CA GLN A 33 14.73 -7.30 3.64
C GLN A 33 13.54 -6.73 4.42
N ALA A 34 13.28 -5.42 4.32
CA ALA A 34 12.14 -4.80 4.99
C ALA A 34 10.81 -5.27 4.39
N LEU A 35 10.73 -5.42 3.07
CA LEU A 35 9.55 -5.95 2.37
C LEU A 35 9.31 -7.45 2.62
N ALA A 36 10.36 -8.18 3.01
CA ALA A 36 10.31 -9.62 3.29
C ALA A 36 10.08 -9.96 4.77
N SER A 37 9.70 -8.98 5.61
CA SER A 37 9.32 -9.27 7.01
C SER A 37 8.20 -10.31 7.08
N GLN A 38 8.33 -11.23 8.02
CA GLN A 38 7.33 -12.25 8.30
C GLN A 38 6.28 -11.80 9.32
N GLU A 39 6.52 -10.67 9.98
CA GLU A 39 5.56 -10.12 10.94
C GLU A 39 4.31 -9.59 10.21
N PRO A 40 3.12 -9.68 10.83
CA PRO A 40 1.91 -9.10 10.28
C PRO A 40 2.11 -7.61 9.96
N PHE A 41 1.70 -7.21 8.76
CA PHE A 41 1.84 -5.85 8.25
C PHE A 41 3.29 -5.33 8.16
N SER A 42 4.29 -6.21 8.30
CA SER A 42 5.71 -5.82 8.35
C SER A 42 5.95 -4.71 9.39
N VAL A 43 5.23 -4.76 10.52
CA VAL A 43 5.16 -3.69 11.53
C VAL A 43 6.53 -3.38 12.18
N ASP A 44 7.45 -4.32 12.11
CA ASP A 44 8.81 -4.22 12.61
C ASP A 44 9.76 -3.51 11.63
N THR A 45 9.45 -3.50 10.32
CA THR A 45 10.37 -3.01 9.29
C THR A 45 9.83 -1.87 8.43
N LEU A 46 8.51 -1.67 8.38
CA LEU A 46 7.85 -0.68 7.52
C LEU A 46 6.99 0.27 8.34
N GLU A 47 6.96 1.53 7.91
CA GLU A 47 5.87 2.41 8.30
C GLU A 47 4.56 1.99 7.62
N PHE A 48 3.43 2.35 8.23
CA PHE A 48 2.12 1.97 7.71
C PHE A 48 1.89 2.45 6.26
N ALA A 49 2.32 3.68 5.93
CA ALA A 49 2.23 4.21 4.57
C ALA A 49 3.06 3.40 3.55
N GLN A 50 4.24 2.92 3.96
CA GLN A 50 5.10 2.09 3.13
C GLN A 50 4.49 0.70 2.91
N TRP A 51 3.91 0.11 3.94
CA TRP A 51 3.16 -1.14 3.80
C TRP A 51 1.95 -0.97 2.85
N LEU A 52 1.20 0.13 2.98
CA LEU A 52 0.09 0.44 2.09
C LEU A 52 0.55 0.57 0.63
N GLN A 53 1.60 1.35 0.41
CA GLN A 53 2.12 1.65 -0.93
C GLN A 53 2.73 0.43 -1.63
N TRP A 54 3.59 -0.32 -0.94
CA TRP A 54 4.45 -1.32 -1.57
C TRP A 54 3.95 -2.76 -1.42
N ILE A 55 3.03 -3.03 -0.49
CA ILE A 55 2.49 -4.38 -0.25
C ILE A 55 0.98 -4.42 -0.52
N PHE A 56 0.20 -3.55 0.13
CA PHE A 56 -1.26 -3.63 0.04
C PHE A 56 -1.82 -3.23 -1.33
N LEU A 57 -1.48 -2.03 -1.81
CA LEU A 57 -2.00 -1.51 -3.09
C LEU A 57 -1.64 -2.41 -4.29
N PRO A 58 -0.38 -2.90 -4.47
CA PRO A 58 -0.04 -3.78 -5.58
C PRO A 58 -0.67 -5.18 -5.51
N ARG A 59 -1.02 -5.66 -4.30
CA ARG A 59 -1.68 -6.97 -4.13
C ARG A 59 -3.19 -6.92 -4.38
N MET A 60 -3.82 -5.77 -4.18
CA MET A 60 -5.26 -5.59 -4.30
C MET A 60 -5.71 -5.03 -5.66
N LYS A 61 -4.81 -4.37 -6.40
CA LYS A 61 -5.03 -3.94 -7.80
C LYS A 61 -4.90 -5.13 -8.75
#